data_AF-A0A9E2RIC5-F1
#
_entry.id   AF-A0A9E2RIC5-F1
#
_cell.length_a   1.000
_cell.length_b   1.000
_cell.length_c   1.000
_cell.angle_alpha   90.00
_cell.angle_beta   90.00
_cell.angle_gamma   90.00
#
_symmetry.space_group_name_H-M   'P 1'
#
loop_
_entity.id
_entity.type
_entity.pdbx_description
1 polymer ?
#
loop_
_entity_poly.entity_id
_entity_poly.type
_entity_poly.pdbx_seq_one_letter_code
_entity_poly.pdbx_strand_id
1 'polypeptide(L)' 'MLRNTDTQWGSVAKTFHWCVAVFIFAEFFLGWVAASLTLSPAKLNLFVWHKSIGLLILLVVALRLLWRLAN' A
#
# COMPACT_ATOMS: atom_id res chain seq x y z
N MET A 1 -7.31 -20.24 8.99
CA MET A 1 -7.26 -19.61 10.32
C MET A 1 -7.12 -18.11 10.16
N LEU A 2 -7.97 -17.31 10.83
CA LEU A 2 -7.95 -15.84 10.72
C LEU A 2 -6.74 -15.23 11.45
N ARG A 3 -6.43 -15.75 12.64
CA ARG A 3 -5.33 -15.33 13.53
C ARG A 3 -4.05 -16.11 13.30
N ASN A 4 -2.94 -15.60 13.83
CA ASN A 4 -1.65 -16.28 13.81
C ASN A 4 -1.66 -17.52 14.72
N THR A 5 -0.72 -18.42 14.46
CA THR A 5 -0.35 -19.54 15.32
C THR A 5 1.16 -19.47 15.55
N ASP A 6 1.69 -20.32 16.44
CA ASP A 6 3.12 -20.37 16.75
C ASP A 6 4.02 -20.64 15.53
N THR A 7 3.45 -21.25 14.48
CA THR A 7 4.22 -21.67 13.30
C THR A 7 3.78 -20.98 12.00
N GLN A 8 2.65 -20.26 11.99
CA GLN A 8 2.08 -19.72 10.74
C GLN A 8 1.33 -18.38 10.92
N TRP A 9 1.46 -17.51 9.92
CA TRP A 9 0.66 -16.29 9.80
C TRP A 9 -0.80 -16.59 9.42
N GLY A 10 -1.73 -15.93 10.12
CA GLY A 10 -3.16 -15.96 9.84
C GLY A 10 -3.53 -15.30 8.52
N SER A 11 -4.73 -15.60 8.00
CA SER A 11 -5.19 -15.03 6.73
C SER A 11 -5.31 -13.51 6.77
N VAL A 12 -5.67 -12.91 7.92
CA VAL A 12 -5.76 -11.44 8.07
C VAL A 12 -4.39 -10.78 7.91
N ALA A 13 -3.35 -11.33 8.54
CA ALA A 13 -1.98 -10.84 8.44
C ALA A 13 -1.44 -10.95 7.00
N LYS A 14 -1.74 -12.06 6.31
CA LYS A 14 -1.39 -12.27 4.90
C LYS A 14 -2.10 -11.28 3.98
N THR A 15 -3.40 -11.05 4.17
CA THR A 15 -4.18 -10.09 3.38
C THR A 15 -3.60 -8.68 3.53
N PHE A 16 -3.37 -8.19 4.75
CA PHE A 16 -2.75 -6.88 4.96
C PHE A 16 -1.39 -6.78 4.26
N HIS A 17 -0.54 -7.81 4.35
CA HIS A 17 0.76 -7.82 3.70
C HIS A 17 0.64 -7.70 2.17
N TRP A 18 -0.19 -8.54 1.54
CA TRP A 18 -0.34 -8.54 0.09
C TRP A 18 -1.05 -7.28 -0.43
N CYS A 19 -2.01 -6.72 0.31
CA CYS A 19 -2.61 -5.43 -0.04
C CYS A 19 -1.56 -4.32 -0.08
N VAL A 20 -0.70 -4.23 0.94
CA VAL A 20 0.41 -3.25 0.95
C VAL A 20 1.35 -3.49 -0.23
N ALA A 21 1.71 -4.75 -0.52
CA ALA A 21 2.58 -5.06 -1.66
C ALA A 21 1.99 -4.58 -2.99
N VAL A 22 0.72 -4.87 -3.26
CA VAL A 22 0.02 -4.43 -4.47
C VAL A 22 -0.01 -2.90 -4.58
N PHE A 23 -0.33 -2.21 -3.48
CA PHE A 23 -0.35 -0.75 -3.51
C PHE A 23 1.03 -0.14 -3.70
N ILE A 24 2.09 -0.70 -3.10
CA ILE A 24 3.47 -0.25 -3.34
C ILE A 24 3.87 -0.41 -4.82
N PHE A 25 3.47 -1.51 -5.49
CA PHE A 25 3.70 -1.65 -6.92
C PHE A 25 2.95 -0.57 -7.73
N ALA A 26 1.69 -0.30 -7.42
CA ALA A 26 0.93 0.78 -8.07
C ALA A 26 1.57 2.16 -7.86
N GLU A 27 1.99 2.44 -6.63
CA GLU A 27 2.67 3.67 -6.21
C GLU A 27 3.96 3.90 -7.00
N PHE A 28 4.77 2.84 -7.13
CA PHE A 28 6.01 2.84 -7.88
C PHE A 28 5.78 3.19 -9.36
N PHE A 29 4.83 2.52 -10.03
CA PHE A 29 4.54 2.80 -11.44
C PHE A 29 3.97 4.20 -11.64
N LEU A 30 3.10 4.69 -10.75
CA LEU A 30 2.61 6.06 -10.81
C LEU A 30 3.74 7.09 -10.72
N GLY A 31 4.67 6.90 -9.77
CA GLY A 31 5.84 7.76 -9.60
C GLY A 31 6.77 7.69 -10.82
N TRP A 32 7.01 6.50 -11.36
CA TRP A 32 7.84 6.29 -12.54
C TRP A 32 7.27 7.01 -13.77
N VAL A 33 5.98 6.82 -14.06
CA VAL A 33 5.34 7.47 -15.21
C VAL A 33 5.33 8.99 -15.01
N ALA A 34 4.99 9.49 -13.81
CA ALA A 34 5.03 10.92 -13.53
C ALA A 34 6.43 11.53 -13.71
N ALA A 35 7.49 10.80 -13.35
CA ALA A 35 8.87 11.24 -13.52
C ALA A 35 9.25 11.41 -15.00
N SER A 36 8.76 10.55 -15.89
CA SER A 36 9.03 10.62 -17.33
C SER A 36 8.30 11.73 -18.09
N LEU A 37 7.29 12.36 -17.49
CA LEU A 37 6.52 13.42 -18.13
C LEU A 37 7.13 14.82 -17.88
N THR A 38 6.97 15.72 -18.84
CA THR A 38 7.16 17.16 -18.61
C THR A 38 5.98 17.73 -17.79
N LEU A 39 6.16 18.94 -17.25
CA LEU A 39 5.11 19.60 -16.47
C LEU A 39 3.85 19.78 -17.33
N SER A 40 2.78 19.13 -16.91
CA SER A 40 1.52 19.05 -17.65
C SER A 40 0.37 18.71 -16.69
N PRO A 41 -0.89 18.97 -17.06
CA PRO A 41 -2.05 18.55 -16.27
C PRO A 41 -2.06 17.04 -15.98
N ALA A 42 -1.60 16.22 -16.94
CA ALA A 42 -1.47 14.78 -16.76
C ALA A 42 -0.46 14.42 -15.65
N LYS A 43 0.73 15.04 -15.64
CA LYS A 43 1.72 14.85 -14.58
C LYS A 43 1.19 15.25 -13.21
N LEU A 44 0.46 16.37 -13.14
CA LEU A 44 -0.17 16.82 -11.89
C LEU A 44 -1.23 15.83 -11.40
N ASN A 45 -2.08 15.30 -12.29
CA ASN A 45 -3.06 14.28 -11.95
C ASN A 45 -2.41 12.98 -11.46
N LEU A 46 -1.31 12.53 -12.06
CA LEU A 46 -0.57 11.36 -11.57
C LEU A 46 -0.04 11.59 -10.14
N PHE A 47 0.43 12.80 -9.82
CA PHE A 47 0.83 13.11 -8.44
C PHE A 47 -0.33 13.20 -7.46
N VAL A 48 -1.52 13.61 -7.90
CA VAL A 48 -2.74 13.55 -7.06
C VAL A 48 -3.03 12.09 -6.73
N TRP A 49 -3.07 11.20 -7.73
CA TRP A 49 -3.27 9.77 -7.51
C TRP A 49 -2.20 9.14 -6.63
N HIS A 50 -0.93 9.46 -6.87
CA HIS A 50 0.19 8.98 -6.07
C HIS A 50 0.02 9.37 -4.59
N LYS A 51 -0.25 10.63 -4.28
CA LYS A 51 -0.46 11.07 -2.88
C LYS A 51 -1.66 10.38 -2.22
N SER A 52 -2.76 10.21 -2.95
CA SER A 52 -3.96 9.54 -2.45
C SER A 52 -3.72 8.07 -2.13
N ILE A 53 -3.04 7.33 -3.02
CA ILE A 53 -2.70 5.92 -2.79
C ILE A 53 -1.64 5.79 -1.69
N GLY A 54 -0.67 6.71 -1.60
CA GLY A 54 0.29 6.76 -0.51
C GLY A 54 -0.34 6.92 0.86
N LEU A 55 -1.38 7.77 0.96
CA LEU A 55 -2.16 7.90 2.19
C LEU A 55 -2.95 6.61 2.52
N LEU A 56 -3.49 5.94 1.50
CA LEU A 56 -4.15 4.65 1.66
C LEU A 56 -3.17 3.58 2.15
N ILE A 57 -1.95 3.52 1.60
CA ILE A 57 -0.89 2.61 2.05
C ILE A 57 -0.59 2.87 3.52
N LEU A 58 -0.42 4.13 3.92
CA LEU A 58 -0.16 4.51 5.31
C LEU A 58 -1.26 3.99 6.25
N LEU A 59 -2.53 4.17 5.88
CA LEU A 59 -3.67 3.67 6.65
C LEU A 59 -3.63 2.14 6.77
N VAL A 60 -3.43 1.41 5.66
CA VAL A 60 -3.39 -0.06 5.65
C VAL A 60 -2.20 -0.58 6.45
N VAL A 61 -1.03 0.07 6.38
CA VAL A 61 0.12 -0.26 7.21
C VAL A 61 -0.17 -0.02 8.70
N ALA A 62 -0.82 1.10 9.05
CA ALA A 62 -1.21 1.36 10.44
C ALA A 62 -2.15 0.26 10.96
N LEU A 63 -3.18 -0.11 10.19
CA LEU A 63 -4.08 -1.23 10.52
C LEU A 63 -3.33 -2.57 10.63
N ARG A 64 -2.36 -2.83 9.75
CA ARG A 64 -1.50 -4.01 9.82
C ARG A 64 -0.68 -4.06 11.11
N LEU A 65 -0.13 -2.93 11.54
CA LEU A 65 0.64 -2.83 12.77
C LEU A 65 -0.25 -3.02 14.00
N LEU A 66 -1.42 -2.39 14.03
CA LEU A 66 -2.43 -2.60 15.06
C LEU A 66 -2.85 -4.07 15.14
N TRP A 67 -3.08 -4.72 14.00
CA TRP A 67 -3.37 -6.15 13.95
C TRP A 67 -2.25 -6.98 14.56
N ARG A 68 -0.99 -6.72 14.17
CA ARG A 68 0.17 -7.43 14.73
C ARG A 68 0.30 -7.29 16.25
N LEU A 69 -0.12 -6.17 16.83
CA LEU A 69 -0.09 -5.97 18.29
C LEU A 69 -1.18 -6.78 19.00
N ALA A 70 -2.30 -7.07 18.33
CA ALA A 70 -3.46 -7.75 18.91
C ALA A 70 -3.57 -9.24 18.54
N ASN A 71 -2.65 -9.77 17.74
CA ASN A 71 -2.73 -11.10 17.11
C ASN A 71 -1.39 -11.83 17.03
#